data_AF-A0A839SL46-F1
#
_entry.id   AF-A0A839SL46-F1
#
_cell.length_a   1.000
_cell.length_b   1.000
_cell.length_c   1.000
_cell.angle_alpha   90.00
_cell.angle_beta   90.00
_cell.angle_gamma   90.00
#
_symmetry.space_group_name_H-M   'P 1'
#
loop_
_entity.id
_entity.type
_entity.pdbx_description
1 polymer ?
#
loop_
_entity_poly.entity_id
_entity_poly.type
_entity_poly.pdbx_seq_one_letter_code
_entity_poly.pdbx_strand_id
1 'polypeptide(L)'
;MIEKTIKTITGKISVKIPSVVNEITLGQLIEMQDKPELNDLEAISILSGIELDQLQNIKNFDDLQQFGETVLLLSAQIAWLYNSDDIPKKITFNLTEGAHTVNVMQNLSVEPAGAFMAAREIIGDEITQHIEKYGPDDWQQNFKPSLKACCQVLAHYFYCRATGKKYNEYEAEEFCAEIKKLRVTEALPIAKHFFTCYPSLSKPKTGYSLRLRQFWKKRQGSRLLKSLNTSTP
;
A
#
# COMPACT_ATOMS: atom_id res chain seq x y z
N MET A 1 -6.46 -20.28 3.05
CA MET A 1 -5.98 -19.94 4.41
C MET A 1 -5.55 -21.20 5.14
N ILE A 2 -4.39 -21.18 5.79
CA ILE A 2 -3.95 -22.23 6.72
C ILE A 2 -4.33 -21.79 8.14
N GLU A 3 -5.01 -22.67 8.88
CA GLU A 3 -5.38 -22.46 10.28
C GLU A 3 -4.67 -23.49 11.16
N LYS A 4 -4.04 -23.02 12.24
CA LYS A 4 -3.42 -23.89 13.25
C LYS A 4 -3.69 -23.35 14.65
N THR A 5 -4.17 -24.22 15.53
CA THR A 5 -4.32 -23.89 16.95
C THR A 5 -3.02 -24.18 17.70
N ILE A 6 -2.40 -23.15 18.26
CA ILE A 6 -1.11 -23.21 18.96
C ILE A 6 -1.34 -23.03 20.46
N LYS A 7 -0.58 -23.74 21.29
CA LYS A 7 -0.61 -23.57 22.75
C LYS A 7 0.26 -22.39 23.17
N THR A 8 -0.32 -21.47 23.94
CA THR A 8 0.38 -20.35 24.56
C THR A 8 0.63 -20.63 26.05
N ILE A 9 1.39 -19.76 26.70
CA ILE A 9 1.62 -19.78 28.16
C ILE A 9 0.29 -19.64 28.92
N THR A 10 -0.63 -18.82 28.39
CA THR A 10 -1.91 -18.46 29.00
C THR A 10 -3.11 -19.25 28.48
N GLY A 11 -2.96 -20.06 27.42
CA GLY A 11 -4.07 -20.80 26.83
C GLY A 11 -3.78 -21.41 25.45
N LYS A 12 -4.68 -21.19 24.50
CA LYS A 12 -4.56 -21.59 23.09
C LYS A 12 -4.95 -20.42 22.20
N ILE A 13 -4.24 -20.25 21.09
CA ILE A 13 -4.53 -19.24 20.08
C ILE A 13 -4.75 -19.94 18.72
N SER A 14 -5.74 -19.51 17.94
CA SER A 14 -5.90 -19.99 16.57
C SER A 14 -5.25 -18.99 15.62
N VAL A 15 -4.16 -19.41 14.97
CA VAL A 15 -3.43 -18.59 13.99
C VAL A 15 -3.91 -18.96 12.60
N LYS A 16 -4.38 -17.96 11.85
CA LYS A 16 -4.83 -18.09 10.46
C LYS A 16 -3.91 -17.27 9.57
N ILE A 17 -3.27 -17.87 8.59
CA ILE A 17 -2.41 -17.16 7.63
C ILE A 17 -2.93 -17.41 6.21
N PRO A 18 -2.87 -16.39 5.32
CA PRO A 18 -3.04 -16.59 3.89
C PRO A 18 -2.20 -17.76 3.38
N SER A 19 -2.78 -18.60 2.54
CA SER A 19 -2.04 -19.70 1.89
C SER A 19 -1.75 -19.42 0.42
N VAL A 20 -2.36 -18.37 -0.13
CA VAL A 20 -2.32 -17.96 -1.53
C VAL A 20 -2.35 -16.43 -1.61
N VAL A 21 -1.74 -15.84 -2.64
CA VAL A 21 -1.58 -14.36 -2.76
C VAL A 21 -2.90 -13.61 -2.85
N ASN A 22 -3.97 -14.24 -3.36
CA ASN A 22 -5.30 -13.61 -3.44
C ASN A 22 -5.97 -13.42 -2.07
N GLU A 23 -5.44 -14.01 -1.00
CA GLU A 23 -5.91 -13.82 0.38
C GLU A 23 -5.17 -12.68 1.09
N ILE A 24 -4.08 -12.16 0.51
CA ILE A 24 -3.30 -11.06 1.07
C ILE A 24 -3.88 -9.73 0.58
N THR A 25 -4.05 -8.79 1.50
CA THR A 25 -4.47 -7.42 1.17
C THR A 25 -3.28 -6.50 0.91
N LEU A 26 -3.50 -5.43 0.14
CA LEU A 26 -2.45 -4.44 -0.11
C LEU A 26 -1.97 -3.78 1.19
N GLY A 27 -2.86 -3.57 2.16
CA GLY A 27 -2.55 -3.01 3.47
C GLY A 27 -1.54 -3.86 4.23
N GLN A 28 -1.74 -5.17 4.30
CA GLN A 28 -0.79 -6.10 4.92
C GLN A 28 0.58 -6.04 4.24
N LEU A 29 0.63 -5.93 2.91
CA LEU A 29 1.88 -5.83 2.17
C LEU A 29 2.61 -4.50 2.43
N ILE A 30 1.87 -3.39 2.55
CA ILE A 30 2.41 -2.08 2.93
C ILE A 30 3.02 -2.14 4.33
N GLU A 31 2.33 -2.75 5.30
CA GLU A 31 2.83 -2.91 6.67
C GLU A 31 4.12 -3.73 6.72
N MET A 32 4.23 -4.78 5.89
CA MET A 32 5.47 -5.54 5.76
C MET A 32 6.60 -4.73 5.10
N GLN A 33 6.31 -3.93 4.07
CA GLN A 33 7.34 -3.09 3.42
C GLN A 33 7.85 -1.96 4.33
N ASP A 34 7.01 -1.46 5.23
CA ASP A 34 7.38 -0.39 6.17
C ASP A 34 8.34 -0.85 7.27
N LYS A 35 8.56 -2.16 7.43
CA LYS A 35 9.45 -2.76 8.42
C LYS A 35 10.71 -3.34 7.75
N PRO A 36 11.84 -2.62 7.74
CA PRO A 36 13.06 -3.05 7.04
C PRO A 36 13.72 -4.30 7.67
N GLU A 37 13.49 -4.56 8.95
CA GLU A 37 14.01 -5.71 9.70
C GLU A 37 12.85 -6.62 10.17
N LEU A 38 11.95 -6.95 9.25
CA LEU A 38 10.79 -7.80 9.54
C LEU A 38 11.23 -9.20 9.99
N ASN A 39 10.90 -9.56 11.23
CA ASN A 39 11.11 -10.92 11.74
C ASN A 39 9.90 -11.82 11.37
N ASP A 40 10.09 -13.14 11.33
CA ASP A 40 9.05 -14.12 10.97
C ASP A 40 7.79 -13.99 11.84
N LEU A 41 7.96 -13.73 13.14
CA LEU A 41 6.83 -13.49 14.06
C LEU A 41 6.05 -12.22 13.71
N GLU A 42 6.73 -11.18 13.23
CA GLU A 42 6.07 -9.95 12.80
C GLU A 42 5.33 -10.16 11.49
N ALA A 43 5.92 -10.90 10.55
CA ALA A 43 5.28 -11.28 9.31
C ALA A 43 3.99 -12.08 9.59
N ILE A 44 4.07 -13.05 10.50
CA ILE A 44 2.93 -13.84 10.96
C ILE A 44 1.88 -12.94 11.62
N SER A 45 2.29 -12.02 12.51
CA SER A 45 1.40 -11.04 13.16
C SER A 45 0.59 -10.23 12.15
N ILE A 46 1.25 -9.67 11.13
CA ILE A 46 0.60 -8.85 10.10
C ILE A 46 -0.33 -9.69 9.23
N LEU A 47 0.12 -10.87 8.81
CA LEU A 47 -0.64 -11.74 7.91
C LEU A 47 -1.84 -12.40 8.61
N SER A 48 -1.72 -12.71 9.90
CA SER A 48 -2.81 -13.29 10.70
C SER A 48 -3.71 -12.27 11.36
N GLY A 49 -3.30 -11.00 11.44
CA GLY A 49 -3.99 -9.96 12.19
C GLY A 49 -3.99 -10.19 13.70
N ILE A 50 -3.01 -10.94 14.22
CA ILE A 50 -2.86 -11.23 15.65
C ILE A 50 -1.76 -10.34 16.21
N GLU A 51 -2.00 -9.75 17.38
CA GLU A 51 -1.00 -8.91 18.05
C GLU A 51 0.28 -9.68 18.37
N LEU A 52 1.42 -9.03 18.16
CA LEU A 52 2.76 -9.60 18.34
C LEU A 52 2.94 -10.16 19.77
N ASP A 53 2.47 -9.45 20.79
CA ASP A 53 2.55 -9.85 22.19
C ASP A 53 1.88 -11.20 22.45
N GLN A 54 0.80 -11.52 21.72
CA GLN A 54 0.12 -12.80 21.85
C GLN A 54 0.92 -13.95 21.21
N LEU A 55 1.63 -13.65 20.12
CA LEU A 55 2.51 -14.61 19.45
C LEU A 55 3.80 -14.87 20.23
N GLN A 56 4.33 -13.87 20.93
CA GLN A 56 5.50 -14.06 21.82
C GLN A 56 5.21 -15.00 23.00
N ASN A 57 3.93 -15.17 23.37
CA ASN A 57 3.51 -16.08 24.43
C ASN A 57 3.38 -17.54 23.97
N ILE A 58 3.79 -17.89 22.75
CA ILE A 58 3.75 -19.26 22.23
C ILE A 58 4.81 -20.13 22.92
N LYS A 59 4.41 -21.33 23.37
CA LYS A 59 5.33 -22.23 24.09
C LYS A 59 6.33 -22.96 23.19
N ASN A 60 5.93 -23.28 21.96
CA ASN A 60 6.75 -24.03 21.01
C ASN A 60 6.81 -23.31 19.66
N PHE A 61 8.00 -22.84 19.29
CA PHE A 61 8.23 -22.14 18.02
C PHE A 61 8.26 -23.08 16.82
N ASP A 62 8.50 -24.39 17.01
CA ASP A 62 8.45 -25.38 15.92
C ASP A 62 7.06 -25.43 15.29
N ASP A 63 6.02 -25.08 16.06
CA ASP A 63 4.65 -25.02 15.55
C ASP A 63 4.43 -23.92 14.49
N LEU A 64 5.35 -22.96 14.39
CA LEU A 64 5.32 -21.85 13.44
C LEU A 64 6.14 -22.10 12.18
N GLN A 65 6.94 -23.17 12.11
CA GLN A 65 7.82 -23.45 10.96
C GLN A 65 7.04 -23.56 9.65
N GLN A 66 5.87 -24.22 9.68
CA GLN A 66 4.98 -24.35 8.52
C GLN A 66 4.50 -22.98 7.99
N PHE A 67 4.34 -21.99 8.88
CA PHE A 67 3.99 -20.64 8.48
C PHE A 67 5.16 -19.92 7.81
N GLY A 68 6.38 -20.07 8.32
CA GLY A 68 7.58 -19.50 7.70
C GLY A 68 7.77 -19.97 6.24
N GLU A 69 7.62 -21.27 5.98
CA GLU A 69 7.68 -21.81 4.61
C GLU A 69 6.59 -21.22 3.70
N THR A 70 5.38 -21.05 4.24
CA THR A 70 4.26 -20.44 3.51
C THR A 70 4.54 -18.97 3.18
N VAL A 71 5.08 -18.20 4.13
CA VAL A 71 5.44 -16.78 3.93
C VAL A 71 6.50 -16.64 2.83
N LEU A 72 7.52 -17.50 2.84
CA LEU A 72 8.54 -17.50 1.79
C LEU A 72 7.94 -17.79 0.41
N LEU A 73 7.08 -18.80 0.31
CA LEU A 73 6.36 -19.13 -0.93
C LEU A 73 5.50 -17.96 -1.42
N LEU A 74 4.76 -17.31 -0.52
CA LEU A 74 3.95 -16.14 -0.85
C LEU A 74 4.80 -14.98 -1.36
N SER A 75 5.98 -14.75 -0.77
CA SER A 75 6.89 -13.69 -1.22
C SER A 75 7.34 -13.90 -2.68
N ALA A 76 7.66 -15.15 -3.06
CA ALA A 76 8.03 -15.50 -4.42
C ALA A 76 6.85 -15.33 -5.40
N GLN A 77 5.64 -15.73 -4.98
CA GLN A 77 4.42 -15.55 -5.79
C GLN A 77 4.06 -14.07 -5.98
N ILE A 78 4.24 -13.22 -4.95
CA ILE A 78 4.04 -11.77 -5.05
C ILE A 78 5.03 -11.16 -6.04
N ALA A 79 6.31 -11.55 -5.97
CA ALA A 79 7.33 -11.06 -6.89
C ALA A 79 7.01 -11.44 -8.34
N TRP A 80 6.52 -12.66 -8.57
CA TRP A 80 6.07 -13.10 -9.88
C TRP A 80 4.83 -12.33 -10.35
N LEU A 81 3.83 -12.16 -9.47
CA LEU A 81 2.61 -11.43 -9.78
C LEU A 81 2.88 -9.97 -10.15
N TYR A 82 3.80 -9.32 -9.44
CA TYR A 82 4.25 -7.98 -9.80
C TYR A 82 4.83 -7.94 -11.20
N ASN A 83 5.55 -8.98 -11.64
CA ASN A 83 6.11 -9.03 -12.99
C ASN A 83 5.10 -9.46 -14.07
N SER A 84 3.91 -9.94 -13.71
CA SER A 84 2.85 -10.25 -14.67
C SER A 84 2.30 -8.99 -15.37
N ASP A 85 1.85 -9.17 -16.60
CA ASP A 85 1.17 -8.13 -17.42
C ASP A 85 -0.36 -8.28 -17.38
N ASP A 86 -0.87 -9.27 -16.63
CA ASP A 86 -2.31 -9.53 -16.51
C ASP A 86 -2.98 -8.49 -15.59
N ILE A 87 -3.75 -7.60 -16.20
CA ILE A 87 -4.49 -6.54 -15.48
C ILE A 87 -5.95 -6.98 -15.29
N PRO A 88 -6.49 -6.97 -14.06
CA PRO A 88 -7.90 -7.24 -13.80
C PRO A 88 -8.79 -6.25 -14.55
N LYS A 89 -9.87 -6.73 -15.16
CA LYS A 89 -10.82 -5.87 -15.90
C LYS A 89 -11.84 -5.17 -14.99
N LYS A 90 -12.11 -5.75 -13.81
CA LYS A 90 -13.09 -5.24 -12.85
C LYS A 90 -12.58 -5.46 -11.43
N ILE A 91 -12.92 -4.53 -10.53
CA ILE A 91 -12.69 -4.64 -9.09
C ILE A 91 -14.01 -4.38 -8.38
N THR A 92 -14.25 -5.06 -7.27
CA THR A 92 -15.41 -4.82 -6.42
C THR A 92 -14.98 -4.19 -5.11
N PHE A 93 -15.56 -3.03 -4.79
CA PHE A 93 -15.39 -2.34 -3.52
C PHE A 93 -16.58 -2.62 -2.62
N ASN A 94 -16.33 -3.01 -1.37
CA ASN A 94 -17.38 -3.17 -0.36
C ASN A 94 -17.45 -1.90 0.48
N LEU A 95 -18.15 -0.88 -0.03
CA LEU A 95 -18.34 0.39 0.66
C LEU A 95 -19.53 0.31 1.62
N THR A 96 -19.68 1.32 2.50
CA THR A 96 -20.79 1.41 3.45
C THR A 96 -22.17 1.38 2.79
N GLU A 97 -22.27 1.82 1.54
CA GLU A 97 -23.50 1.87 0.74
C GLU A 97 -23.79 0.57 -0.04
N GLY A 98 -22.86 -0.40 -0.02
CA GLY A 98 -22.99 -1.69 -0.68
C GLY A 98 -21.75 -2.10 -1.48
N ALA A 99 -21.85 -3.22 -2.19
CA ALA A 99 -20.81 -3.69 -3.08
C ALA A 99 -20.89 -2.97 -4.44
N HIS A 100 -19.84 -2.24 -4.81
CA HIS A 100 -19.73 -1.49 -6.07
C HIS A 100 -18.65 -2.11 -6.95
N THR A 101 -19.06 -2.70 -8.07
CA THR A 101 -18.12 -3.21 -9.08
C THR A 101 -17.77 -2.13 -10.10
N VAL A 102 -16.49 -1.80 -10.19
CA VAL A 102 -15.92 -0.78 -11.07
C VAL A 102 -15.09 -1.43 -12.17
N ASN A 103 -15.23 -0.93 -13.40
CA ASN A 103 -14.38 -1.34 -14.51
C ASN A 103 -13.00 -0.67 -14.40
N VAL A 104 -11.95 -1.45 -14.60
CA VAL A 104 -10.57 -0.98 -14.68
C VAL A 104 -10.32 -0.54 -16.11
N MET A 105 -10.13 0.77 -16.29
CA MET A 105 -9.68 1.33 -17.56
C MET A 105 -8.16 1.37 -17.60
N GLN A 106 -7.58 0.94 -18.72
CA GLN A 106 -6.13 0.94 -18.93
C GLN A 106 -5.53 2.35 -19.06
N ASN A 107 -6.37 3.38 -19.21
CA ASN A 107 -5.93 4.76 -19.30
C ASN A 107 -6.10 5.46 -17.93
N LEU A 108 -5.00 6.02 -17.41
CA LEU A 108 -4.95 6.86 -16.20
C LEU A 108 -5.62 8.21 -16.41
N SER A 109 -5.82 8.66 -17.65
CA SER A 109 -6.65 9.83 -17.97
C SER A 109 -8.12 9.52 -17.70
N VAL A 110 -8.45 9.52 -16.41
CA VAL A 110 -9.80 9.35 -15.89
C VAL A 110 -10.37 10.73 -15.63
N GLU A 111 -11.57 10.98 -16.16
CA GLU A 111 -12.34 12.12 -15.72
C GLU A 111 -12.71 11.91 -14.24
N PRO A 112 -12.41 12.88 -13.35
CA PRO A 112 -12.02 14.27 -13.61
C PRO A 112 -10.51 14.54 -13.61
N ALA A 113 -10.11 15.63 -14.30
CA ALA A 113 -8.71 16.04 -14.48
C ALA A 113 -7.89 16.13 -13.17
N GLY A 114 -8.52 16.45 -12.04
CA GLY A 114 -7.87 16.49 -10.73
C GLY A 114 -7.28 15.14 -10.30
N ALA A 115 -8.00 14.04 -10.53
CA ALA A 115 -7.52 12.69 -10.20
C ALA A 115 -6.28 12.32 -11.03
N PHE A 116 -6.30 12.65 -12.33
CA PHE A 116 -5.16 12.45 -13.21
C PHE A 116 -3.95 13.28 -12.78
N MET A 117 -4.14 14.55 -12.41
CA MET A 117 -3.04 15.41 -11.96
C MET A 117 -2.39 14.90 -10.67
N ALA A 118 -3.19 14.49 -9.68
CA ALA A 118 -2.68 13.94 -8.42
C ALA A 118 -1.93 12.62 -8.65
N ALA A 119 -2.51 11.68 -9.40
CA ALA A 119 -1.85 10.41 -9.72
C ALA A 119 -0.53 10.63 -10.49
N ARG A 120 -0.53 11.57 -11.44
CA ARG A 120 0.67 11.96 -12.18
C ARG A 120 1.77 12.51 -11.27
N GLU A 121 1.41 13.34 -10.29
CA GLU A 121 2.36 13.94 -9.36
C GLU A 121 3.01 12.88 -8.48
N ILE A 122 2.23 11.95 -7.94
CA ILE A 122 2.73 10.81 -7.16
C ILE A 122 3.68 9.95 -7.99
N ILE A 123 3.32 9.62 -9.23
CA ILE A 123 4.17 8.84 -10.14
C ILE A 123 5.49 9.57 -10.42
N GLY A 124 5.42 10.87 -10.71
CA GLY A 124 6.60 11.70 -10.97
C GLY A 124 7.53 11.79 -9.76
N ASP A 125 6.98 12.01 -8.56
CA ASP A 125 7.75 12.12 -7.32
C ASP A 125 8.46 10.79 -6.98
N GLU A 126 7.81 9.65 -7.22
CA GLU A 126 8.40 8.33 -6.96
C GLU A 126 9.54 8.01 -7.93
N ILE A 127 9.33 8.27 -9.22
CA ILE A 127 10.38 8.08 -10.26
C ILE A 127 11.57 9.01 -9.99
N THR A 128 11.30 10.27 -9.62
CA THR A 128 12.36 11.24 -9.31
C THR A 128 13.19 10.78 -8.11
N GLN A 129 12.55 10.30 -7.04
CA GLN A 129 13.25 9.76 -5.87
C GLN A 129 14.11 8.53 -6.22
N HIS A 130 13.64 7.67 -7.11
CA HIS A 130 14.43 6.52 -7.57
C HIS A 130 15.64 6.98 -8.38
N ILE A 131 15.47 7.93 -9.31
CA ILE A 131 16.57 8.50 -10.11
C ILE A 131 17.60 9.18 -9.20
N GLU A 132 17.17 9.91 -8.17
CA GLU A 132 18.07 10.55 -7.20
C GLU A 132 18.93 9.53 -6.44
N LYS A 133 18.39 8.34 -6.17
CA LYS A 133 19.06 7.31 -5.36
C LYS A 133 19.94 6.34 -6.19
N TYR A 134 19.49 5.96 -7.38
CA TYR A 134 20.11 4.90 -8.19
C TYR A 134 20.66 5.39 -9.53
N GLY A 135 20.39 6.64 -9.89
CA GLY A 135 20.81 7.26 -11.14
C GLY A 135 19.78 7.14 -12.27
N PRO A 136 19.94 7.94 -13.35
CA PRO A 136 18.98 8.03 -14.45
C PRO A 136 19.03 6.84 -15.43
N ASP A 137 20.00 5.93 -15.29
CA ASP A 137 20.11 4.76 -16.17
C ASP A 137 19.36 3.54 -15.61
N ASP A 138 19.16 3.48 -14.28
CA ASP A 138 18.58 2.32 -13.59
C ASP A 138 17.04 2.31 -13.60
N TRP A 139 16.43 3.49 -13.78
CA TRP A 139 14.98 3.66 -13.55
C TRP A 139 14.08 2.89 -14.53
N GLN A 140 14.49 2.62 -15.76
CA GLN A 140 13.60 1.89 -16.68
C GLN A 140 13.61 0.39 -16.43
N GLN A 141 14.70 -0.15 -15.88
CA GLN A 141 14.92 -1.59 -15.77
C GLN A 141 14.58 -2.10 -14.37
N ASN A 142 14.93 -1.34 -13.32
CA ASN A 142 14.85 -1.79 -11.93
C ASN A 142 13.88 -0.99 -11.06
N PHE A 143 13.09 -0.07 -11.65
CA PHE A 143 12.13 0.71 -10.89
C PHE A 143 11.02 -0.15 -10.30
N LYS A 144 10.96 -0.15 -8.97
CA LYS A 144 9.90 -0.72 -8.17
C LYS A 144 9.30 0.41 -7.32
N PRO A 145 8.09 0.90 -7.65
CA PRO A 145 7.42 1.92 -6.86
C PRO A 145 7.12 1.39 -5.47
N SER A 146 7.11 2.27 -4.48
CA SER A 146 6.62 1.93 -3.15
C SER A 146 5.16 1.51 -3.19
N LEU A 147 4.78 0.59 -2.31
CA LEU A 147 3.39 0.11 -2.20
C LEU A 147 2.47 1.23 -1.70
N LYS A 148 3.03 2.18 -0.95
CA LYS A 148 2.35 3.42 -0.56
C LYS A 148 2.00 4.27 -1.78
N ALA A 149 2.95 4.52 -2.68
CA ALA A 149 2.68 5.24 -3.92
C ALA A 149 1.65 4.48 -4.79
N CYS A 150 1.76 3.15 -4.87
CA CYS A 150 0.75 2.31 -5.52
C CYS A 150 -0.64 2.52 -4.92
N CYS A 151 -0.77 2.47 -3.59
CA CYS A 151 -2.03 2.70 -2.89
C CYS A 151 -2.62 4.09 -3.19
N GLN A 152 -1.79 5.14 -3.15
CA GLN A 152 -2.24 6.51 -3.40
C GLN A 152 -2.73 6.70 -4.84
N VAL A 153 -1.95 6.24 -5.84
CA VAL A 153 -2.34 6.31 -7.26
C VAL A 153 -3.69 5.63 -7.48
N LEU A 154 -3.87 4.42 -6.93
CA LEU A 154 -5.13 3.70 -7.03
C LEU A 154 -6.28 4.41 -6.30
N ALA A 155 -6.01 5.08 -5.18
CA ALA A 155 -7.03 5.81 -4.43
C ALA A 155 -7.58 6.99 -5.25
N HIS A 156 -6.70 7.83 -5.81
CA HIS A 156 -7.13 8.92 -6.70
C HIS A 156 -7.84 8.40 -7.95
N TYR A 157 -7.36 7.28 -8.51
CA TYR A 157 -7.95 6.66 -9.70
C TYR A 157 -9.37 6.11 -9.46
N PHE A 158 -9.58 5.37 -8.36
CA PHE A 158 -10.85 4.70 -8.10
C PHE A 158 -11.87 5.55 -7.36
N TYR A 159 -11.46 6.59 -6.61
CA TYR A 159 -12.34 7.36 -5.72
C TYR A 159 -13.68 7.73 -6.37
N CYS A 160 -13.63 8.48 -7.48
CA CYS A 160 -14.86 8.97 -8.13
C CYS A 160 -15.73 7.84 -8.68
N ARG A 161 -15.12 6.76 -9.15
CA ARG A 161 -15.82 5.64 -9.78
C ARG A 161 -16.44 4.69 -8.77
N ALA A 162 -15.76 4.48 -7.65
CA ALA A 162 -16.23 3.62 -6.58
C ALA A 162 -17.33 4.32 -5.77
N THR A 163 -17.17 5.62 -5.49
CA THR A 163 -18.12 6.38 -4.65
C THR A 163 -19.22 7.10 -5.44
N GLY A 164 -19.04 7.31 -6.76
CA GLY A 164 -19.94 8.15 -7.56
C GLY A 164 -19.89 9.64 -7.23
N LYS A 165 -19.02 10.07 -6.30
CA LYS A 165 -18.88 11.46 -5.86
C LYS A 165 -17.99 12.27 -6.81
N LYS A 166 -18.13 13.60 -6.75
CA LYS A 166 -17.21 14.51 -7.42
C LYS A 166 -15.83 14.40 -6.79
N TYR A 167 -14.79 14.57 -7.59
CA TYR A 167 -13.42 14.49 -7.09
C TYR A 167 -13.13 15.54 -6.02
N ASN A 168 -12.60 15.05 -4.91
CA ASN A 168 -12.06 15.82 -3.82
C ASN A 168 -10.76 15.14 -3.43
N GLU A 169 -9.65 15.89 -3.45
CA GLU A 169 -8.32 15.36 -3.18
C GLU A 169 -8.21 14.77 -1.77
N TYR A 170 -8.80 15.43 -0.77
CA TYR A 170 -8.77 14.97 0.63
C TYR A 170 -9.55 13.67 0.82
N GLU A 171 -10.74 13.58 0.24
CA GLU A 171 -11.55 12.35 0.33
C GLU A 171 -10.93 11.20 -0.47
N ALA A 172 -10.24 11.51 -1.58
CA ALA A 172 -9.49 10.53 -2.34
C ALA A 172 -8.26 10.03 -1.56
N GLU A 173 -7.59 10.87 -0.78
CA GLU A 173 -6.53 10.45 0.14
C GLU A 173 -7.07 9.53 1.24
N GLU A 174 -8.20 9.88 1.86
CA GLU A 174 -8.88 9.04 2.86
C GLU A 174 -9.31 7.69 2.27
N PHE A 175 -9.67 7.66 0.98
CA PHE A 175 -10.02 6.44 0.24
C PHE A 175 -8.86 5.43 0.15
N CYS A 176 -7.62 5.82 0.46
CA CYS A 176 -6.51 4.87 0.62
C CYS A 176 -6.84 3.77 1.64
N ALA A 177 -7.65 4.06 2.66
CA ALA A 177 -8.07 3.04 3.64
C ALA A 177 -8.90 1.92 2.98
N GLU A 178 -9.71 2.23 1.98
CA GLU A 178 -10.46 1.23 1.21
C GLU A 178 -9.57 0.49 0.21
N ILE A 179 -8.65 1.21 -0.45
CA ILE A 179 -7.66 0.59 -1.34
C ILE A 179 -6.79 -0.43 -0.60
N LYS A 180 -6.40 -0.15 0.65
CA LYS A 180 -5.62 -1.10 1.48
C LYS A 180 -6.33 -2.43 1.69
N LYS A 181 -7.67 -2.47 1.65
CA LYS A 181 -8.45 -3.72 1.80
C LYS A 181 -8.49 -4.55 0.53
N LEU A 182 -8.12 -3.98 -0.63
CA LEU A 182 -8.07 -4.72 -1.89
C LEU A 182 -7.03 -5.83 -1.83
N ARG A 183 -7.28 -6.90 -2.56
CA ARG A 183 -6.35 -8.00 -2.70
C ARG A 183 -5.14 -7.57 -3.50
N VAL A 184 -3.98 -8.11 -3.15
CA VAL A 184 -2.70 -7.85 -3.84
C VAL A 184 -2.79 -8.19 -5.33
N THR A 185 -3.49 -9.29 -5.65
CA THR A 185 -3.73 -9.75 -7.03
C THR A 185 -4.55 -8.77 -7.86
N GLU A 186 -5.36 -7.93 -7.22
CA GLU A 186 -6.22 -6.95 -7.89
C GLU A 186 -5.52 -5.59 -7.98
N ALA A 187 -4.82 -5.18 -6.92
CA ALA A 187 -4.22 -3.86 -6.82
C ALA A 187 -2.88 -3.74 -7.57
N LEU A 188 -1.95 -4.68 -7.38
CA LEU A 188 -0.57 -4.52 -7.87
C LEU A 188 -0.46 -4.45 -9.41
N PRO A 189 -1.14 -5.30 -10.19
CA PRO A 189 -0.99 -5.25 -11.65
C PRO A 189 -1.47 -3.91 -12.23
N ILE A 190 -2.54 -3.35 -11.67
CA ILE A 190 -3.09 -2.05 -12.08
C ILE A 190 -2.13 -0.92 -11.72
N ALA A 191 -1.60 -0.93 -10.49
CA ALA A 191 -0.65 0.08 -10.07
C ALA A 191 0.60 0.06 -10.96
N LYS A 192 1.21 -1.11 -11.16
CA LYS A 192 2.37 -1.28 -12.05
C LYS A 192 2.10 -0.71 -13.43
N HIS A 193 0.96 -1.08 -14.04
CA HIS A 193 0.57 -0.57 -15.35
C HIS A 193 0.58 0.96 -15.42
N PHE A 194 0.10 1.65 -14.38
CA PHE A 194 0.14 3.11 -14.35
C PHE A 194 1.56 3.69 -14.20
N PHE A 195 2.46 3.03 -13.47
CA PHE A 195 3.84 3.45 -13.40
C PHE A 195 4.61 3.18 -14.71
N THR A 196 4.33 2.08 -15.40
CA THR A 196 5.04 1.68 -16.62
C THR A 196 4.52 2.36 -17.88
N CYS A 197 3.21 2.58 -18.02
CA CYS A 197 2.62 3.20 -19.21
C CYS A 197 2.73 4.74 -19.24
N TYR A 198 3.17 5.37 -18.15
CA TYR A 198 3.33 6.81 -18.08
C TYR A 198 4.78 7.26 -17.77
N PRO A 199 5.80 6.74 -18.51
CA PRO A 199 7.21 7.02 -18.27
C PRO A 199 7.58 8.49 -18.52
N SER A 200 6.86 9.16 -19.42
CA SER A 200 7.09 10.57 -19.79
C SER A 200 6.70 11.56 -18.69
N LEU A 201 6.09 11.09 -17.60
CA LEU A 201 5.71 11.93 -16.45
C LEU A 201 6.91 12.23 -15.53
N SER A 202 8.04 11.55 -15.73
CA SER A 202 9.32 11.80 -15.02
C SER A 202 9.91 13.20 -15.27
N LYS A 203 9.39 13.96 -16.24
CA LYS A 203 9.86 15.33 -16.47
C LYS A 203 9.43 16.22 -15.31
N PRO A 204 10.38 16.78 -14.53
CA PRO A 204 10.05 17.63 -13.40
C PRO A 204 9.34 18.86 -13.93
N LYS A 205 8.04 18.97 -13.66
CA LYS A 205 7.37 20.27 -13.64
C LYS A 205 7.21 20.61 -12.19
N THR A 206 7.59 21.84 -11.83
CA THR A 206 7.39 22.48 -10.54
C THR A 206 5.90 22.40 -10.16
N GLY A 207 5.51 21.28 -9.55
CA GLY A 207 4.15 20.87 -9.24
C GLY A 207 3.77 21.23 -7.81
N TYR A 208 2.46 21.29 -7.57
CA TYR A 208 1.85 21.87 -6.37
C TYR A 208 2.17 21.09 -5.07
N SER A 209 2.62 19.83 -5.16
CA SER A 209 3.08 19.02 -4.01
C SER A 209 4.32 19.60 -3.34
N LEU A 210 5.21 20.31 -4.04
CA LEU A 210 6.32 21.02 -3.41
C LEU A 210 5.81 22.12 -2.46
N ARG A 211 4.70 22.78 -2.82
CA ARG A 211 4.04 23.75 -1.93
C ARG A 211 3.36 23.03 -0.78
N LEU A 212 2.71 21.90 -1.01
CA LEU A 212 2.06 21.12 0.04
C LEU A 212 3.08 20.47 1.00
N ARG A 213 4.15 19.82 0.55
CA ARG A 213 5.27 19.35 1.39
C ARG A 213 5.85 20.49 2.24
N GLN A 214 5.96 21.70 1.69
CA GLN A 214 6.34 22.90 2.47
C GLN A 214 5.27 23.25 3.51
N PHE A 215 3.98 23.15 3.20
CA PHE A 215 2.88 23.36 4.16
C PHE A 215 2.83 22.29 5.26
N TRP A 216 3.04 21.02 4.93
CA TRP A 216 3.09 19.91 5.89
C TRP A 216 4.30 20.02 6.82
N LYS A 217 5.50 20.35 6.29
CA LYS A 217 6.68 20.68 7.11
C LYS A 217 6.46 21.91 8.00
N LYS A 218 5.81 22.96 7.48
CA LYS A 218 5.43 24.14 8.28
C LYS A 218 4.42 23.82 9.38
N ARG A 219 3.47 22.91 9.14
CA ARG A 219 2.46 22.50 10.13
C ARG A 219 3.06 21.64 11.25
N GLN A 220 4.07 20.82 10.95
CA GLN A 220 4.88 20.13 11.96
C GLN A 220 5.74 21.12 12.78
N GLY A 221 6.41 22.08 12.13
CA GLY A 221 7.19 23.13 12.80
C GLY A 221 6.35 24.07 13.68
N SER A 222 5.12 24.41 13.26
CA SER A 222 4.22 25.27 14.03
C SER A 222 3.61 24.58 15.25
N ARG A 223 3.52 23.24 15.25
CA ARG A 223 3.11 22.46 16.43
C ARG A 223 4.22 22.41 17.48
N LEU A 224 5.48 22.31 17.04
CA LEU A 224 6.66 22.30 17.91
C LEU A 224 6.93 23.66 18.59
N LEU A 225 6.62 24.77 17.93
CA LEU A 225 6.77 26.12 18.52
C LEU A 225 5.64 26.50 19.49
N LYS A 226 4.47 25.86 19.40
CA LYS A 226 3.36 26.11 20.34
C LYS A 226 3.47 25.33 21.65
N SER A 227 4.30 24.29 21.72
CA SER A 227 4.54 23.53 22.96
C SER A 227 5.71 24.07 23.79
N LEU A 228 6.43 25.10 23.33
CA LEU A 228 7.54 25.73 24.06
C LEU A 228 7.16 27.01 24.81
N ASN A 229 5.90 27.45 24.72
CA ASN A 229 5.40 28.60 25.48
C ASN A 229 4.58 28.12 26.70
N THR A 230 5.22 27.42 27.62
CA THR A 230 4.74 27.26 28.99
C THR A 230 5.90 27.47 29.97
N SER A 231 6.00 28.70 30.44
CA SER A 231 6.51 29.11 31.76
C SER A 231 6.03 30.56 31.96
N THR A 232 4.78 30.79 32.39
CA THR A 232 4.32 31.02 33.79
C THR A 232 5.14 32.07 34.54
N PRO A 233 4.53 32.77 35.52
CA PRO A 233 3.41 33.71 35.49
C PRO A 233 3.85 35.15 35.82
#